data_AF-A0A3S3PM73-F1
#
_entry.id   AF-A0A3S3PM73-F1
#
_cell.length_a   1.000
_cell.length_b   1.000
_cell.length_c   1.000
_cell.angle_alpha   90.00
_cell.angle_beta   90.00
_cell.angle_gamma   90.00
#
_symmetry.space_group_name_H-M   'P 1'
#
loop_
_entity.id
_entity.type
_entity.pdbx_description
1 polymer ?
#
loop_
_entity_poly.entity_id
_entity_poly.type
_entity_poly.pdbx_seq_one_letter_code
_entity_poly.pdbx_strand_id
1 'polypeptide(L)'
;MNNFSTSLVILEMKNFQNITGSVFKTLIFLLMLSSQSAFAQIVHTDSIEIHKGWKDKNGENKLVVNVNALCNPDKPPFDGHKTKIVASLKNKKFNQTIVFDDKNYQMEMILFREKDIWFTEYHGTKAVFIPFSYCGNADNDVKASFIIFYEDKKHLYHLKFYCDDAGDCKLNEKDLHLKLKALPKELKDNLIKKLKTNYTKGSQFWG
;
A
#
# COMPACT_ATOMS: atom_id res chain seq x y z
N MET A 1 -73.28 72.99 0.52
CA MET A 1 -72.54 74.24 0.27
C MET A 1 -71.08 73.85 0.05
N ASN A 2 -70.68 73.69 -1.22
CA ASN A 2 -69.71 74.56 -1.93
C ASN A 2 -68.26 74.26 -1.47
N ASN A 3 -67.27 73.87 -2.27
CA ASN A 3 -66.99 74.07 -3.70
C ASN A 3 -65.92 73.08 -4.22
N PHE A 4 -65.96 72.87 -5.54
CA PHE A 4 -64.92 72.52 -6.53
C PHE A 4 -63.43 72.55 -6.15
N SER A 5 -62.62 71.63 -6.70
CA SER A 5 -61.74 71.90 -7.88
C SER A 5 -60.58 70.87 -8.04
N THR A 6 -60.64 70.14 -9.17
CA THR A 6 -59.61 69.76 -10.18
C THR A 6 -58.08 69.71 -9.92
N SER A 7 -57.45 68.73 -10.61
CA SER A 7 -56.08 68.69 -11.19
C SER A 7 -54.92 68.20 -10.29
N LEU A 8 -53.80 67.60 -10.72
CA LEU A 8 -53.28 66.93 -11.93
C LEU A 8 -51.79 66.55 -11.61
N VAL A 9 -51.30 65.37 -12.04
CA VAL A 9 -49.90 65.00 -12.41
C VAL A 9 -48.76 64.82 -11.35
N ILE A 10 -48.25 63.58 -11.31
CA ILE A 10 -46.86 63.02 -11.33
C ILE A 10 -45.69 63.80 -10.66
N LEU A 11 -44.91 63.12 -9.80
CA LEU A 11 -43.42 63.08 -9.76
C LEU A 11 -42.98 62.06 -8.68
N GLU A 12 -42.49 60.87 -9.05
CA GLU A 12 -41.09 60.48 -9.30
C GLU A 12 -40.40 59.76 -8.12
N MET A 13 -39.59 58.78 -8.54
CA MET A 13 -38.72 57.89 -7.79
C MET A 13 -37.71 58.62 -6.90
N LYS A 14 -37.42 58.07 -5.71
CA LYS A 14 -36.08 58.07 -5.06
C LYS A 14 -36.15 57.34 -3.71
N ASN A 15 -35.65 56.10 -3.65
CA ASN A 15 -34.74 55.63 -2.57
C ASN A 15 -34.33 54.15 -2.67
N PHE A 16 -34.02 53.65 -3.87
CA PHE A 16 -33.49 52.29 -4.08
C PHE A 16 -31.97 52.28 -4.27
N GLN A 17 -31.21 53.10 -3.54
CA GLN A 17 -29.75 53.21 -3.74
C GLN A 17 -28.85 52.97 -2.52
N ASN A 18 -29.37 52.60 -1.34
CA ASN A 18 -28.53 52.46 -0.14
C ASN A 18 -28.35 51.04 0.43
N ILE A 19 -28.79 49.98 -0.26
CA ILE A 19 -28.64 48.59 0.24
C ILE A 19 -27.64 47.74 -0.58
N THR A 20 -27.16 48.24 -1.72
CA THR A 20 -26.31 47.47 -2.63
C THR A 20 -24.81 47.47 -2.25
N GLY A 21 -24.34 48.44 -1.46
CA GLY A 21 -22.91 48.56 -1.14
C GLY A 21 -22.39 47.69 0.01
N SER A 22 -23.24 47.40 1.01
CA SER A 22 -22.81 46.69 2.23
C SER A 22 -22.80 45.18 2.04
N VAL A 23 -23.85 44.62 1.41
CA VAL A 23 -23.97 43.17 1.19
C VAL A 23 -22.91 42.66 0.20
N PHE A 24 -22.57 43.46 -0.82
CA PHE A 24 -21.57 43.09 -1.82
C PHE A 24 -20.14 43.06 -1.24
N LYS A 25 -19.81 43.97 -0.31
CA LYS A 25 -18.51 43.98 0.37
C LYS A 25 -18.35 42.77 1.30
N THR A 26 -19.40 42.39 2.03
CA THR A 26 -19.36 41.20 2.91
C THR A 26 -19.24 39.91 2.10
N LEU A 27 -19.90 39.83 0.93
CA LEU A 27 -19.80 38.66 0.04
C LEU A 27 -18.39 38.49 -0.55
N ILE A 28 -17.74 39.59 -0.95
CA ILE A 28 -16.35 39.58 -1.43
C ILE A 28 -15.38 39.16 -0.32
N PHE A 29 -15.60 39.63 0.92
CA PHE A 29 -14.74 39.27 2.05
C PHE A 29 -14.86 37.78 2.43
N LEU A 30 -16.07 37.18 2.30
CA LEU A 30 -16.26 35.73 2.50
C LEU A 30 -15.63 34.89 1.39
N LEU A 31 -15.62 35.37 0.14
CA LEU A 31 -14.98 34.65 -0.97
C LEU A 31 -13.45 34.60 -0.81
N MET A 32 -12.83 35.66 -0.30
CA MET A 32 -11.37 35.72 -0.06
C MET A 32 -10.86 34.82 1.08
N LEU A 33 -11.74 34.36 1.98
CA LEU A 33 -11.39 33.41 3.05
C LEU A 33 -11.46 31.94 2.59
N SER A 34 -12.02 31.66 1.41
CA SER A 34 -12.24 30.29 0.91
C SER A 34 -11.11 29.75 0.02
N SER A 35 -10.16 30.60 -0.37
CA SER A 35 -9.01 30.21 -1.19
C SER A 35 -7.76 29.95 -0.33
N GLN A 36 -7.88 29.10 0.69
CA GLN A 36 -6.70 28.42 1.20
C GLN A 36 -6.39 27.29 0.23
N SER A 37 -5.40 27.50 -0.63
CA SER A 37 -4.78 26.44 -1.41
C SER A 37 -4.35 25.36 -0.42
N ALA A 38 -5.06 24.23 -0.40
CA ALA A 38 -4.61 23.05 0.30
C ALA A 38 -3.31 22.60 -0.39
N PHE A 39 -2.17 23.01 0.15
CA PHE A 39 -0.89 22.43 -0.21
C PHE A 39 -0.92 21.00 0.32
N ALA A 40 -1.28 20.05 -0.55
CA ALA A 40 -1.00 18.65 -0.29
C ALA A 40 0.52 18.54 -0.16
N GLN A 41 1.02 18.39 1.07
CA GLN A 41 2.41 18.05 1.29
C GLN A 41 2.64 16.71 0.60
N ILE A 42 3.53 16.69 -0.39
CA ILE A 42 3.98 15.44 -1.00
C ILE A 42 4.76 14.71 0.08
N VAL A 43 4.11 13.75 0.73
CA VAL A 43 4.80 12.89 1.69
C VAL A 43 5.67 11.94 0.87
N HIS A 44 6.99 12.13 0.97
CA HIS A 44 7.96 11.21 0.37
C HIS A 44 7.94 9.91 1.15
N THR A 45 7.15 8.96 0.67
CA THR A 45 7.12 7.60 1.21
C THR A 45 8.27 6.80 0.61
N ASP A 46 9.07 6.13 1.45
CA ASP A 46 10.14 5.27 0.96
C ASP A 46 9.58 4.20 0.01
N SER A 47 10.20 4.07 -1.15
CA SER A 47 9.79 3.12 -2.19
C SER A 47 11.02 2.46 -2.78
N ILE A 48 10.87 1.22 -3.23
CA ILE A 48 11.93 0.48 -3.90
C ILE A 48 11.40 -0.18 -5.16
N GLU A 49 12.21 -0.11 -6.21
CA GLU A 49 12.04 -0.88 -7.44
C GLU A 49 13.23 -1.82 -7.61
N ILE A 50 12.95 -3.12 -7.78
CA ILE A 50 13.96 -4.16 -7.93
C ILE A 50 13.81 -4.81 -9.30
N HIS A 51 14.94 -4.95 -10.00
CA HIS A 51 15.02 -5.70 -11.24
C HIS A 51 15.95 -6.91 -11.05
N LYS A 52 15.45 -8.12 -11.36
CA LYS A 52 16.28 -9.33 -11.39
C LYS A 52 16.07 -10.08 -12.71
N GLY A 53 17.15 -10.50 -13.33
CA GLY A 53 17.14 -11.29 -14.57
C GLY A 53 17.84 -12.64 -14.38
N TRP A 54 17.32 -13.69 -14.99
CA TRP A 54 17.98 -15.00 -15.04
C TRP A 54 17.59 -15.80 -16.28
N LYS A 55 18.35 -16.85 -16.57
CA LYS A 55 18.05 -17.82 -17.62
C LYS A 55 17.73 -19.18 -17.00
N ASP A 56 16.71 -19.85 -17.52
CA ASP A 56 16.35 -21.23 -17.18
C ASP A 56 15.72 -21.94 -18.40
N LYS A 57 15.07 -23.11 -18.23
CA LYS A 57 14.43 -23.85 -19.34
C LYS A 57 13.33 -23.06 -20.08
N ASN A 58 12.83 -21.98 -19.49
CA ASN A 58 11.84 -21.10 -20.11
C ASN A 58 12.48 -19.92 -20.88
N GLY A 59 13.80 -19.87 -20.94
CA GLY A 59 14.56 -18.82 -21.61
C GLY A 59 14.96 -17.71 -20.64
N GLU A 60 14.98 -16.47 -21.13
CA GLU A 60 15.27 -15.29 -20.32
C GLU A 60 14.03 -14.88 -19.52
N ASN A 61 14.20 -14.77 -18.21
CA ASN A 61 13.21 -14.35 -17.26
C ASN A 61 13.59 -12.99 -16.68
N LYS A 62 12.60 -12.12 -16.50
CA LYS A 62 12.73 -10.79 -15.92
C LYS A 62 11.70 -10.62 -14.82
N LEU A 63 12.18 -10.41 -13.60
CA LEU A 63 11.39 -10.04 -12.44
C LEU A 63 11.52 -8.53 -12.22
N VAL A 64 10.38 -7.88 -12.00
CA VAL A 64 10.29 -6.49 -11.51
C VAL A 64 9.44 -6.50 -10.25
N VAL A 65 9.94 -5.94 -9.15
CA VAL A 65 9.21 -5.78 -7.90
C VAL A 65 9.20 -4.31 -7.51
N ASN A 66 8.00 -3.74 -7.46
CA ASN A 66 7.75 -2.38 -7.02
C ASN A 66 7.06 -2.41 -5.66
N VAL A 67 7.64 -1.74 -4.66
CA VAL A 67 7.03 -1.56 -3.35
C VAL A 67 7.03 -0.08 -3.02
N ASN A 68 5.87 0.48 -2.73
CA ASN A 68 5.73 1.84 -2.23
C ASN A 68 5.44 1.83 -0.73
N ALA A 69 5.63 2.96 -0.06
CA ALA A 69 5.30 3.13 1.36
C ALA A 69 5.92 2.06 2.27
N LEU A 70 7.21 1.81 2.07
CA LEU A 70 8.01 0.98 2.95
C LEU A 70 8.08 1.57 4.35
N CYS A 71 8.06 0.69 5.33
CA CYS A 71 8.44 1.02 6.68
C CYS A 71 9.91 1.43 6.74
N ASN A 72 10.16 2.59 7.36
CA ASN A 72 11.49 3.02 7.74
C ASN A 72 11.60 3.01 9.27
N PRO A 73 12.34 2.06 9.87
CA PRO A 73 12.48 2.00 11.33
C PRO A 73 13.24 3.21 11.90
N ASP A 74 14.09 3.87 11.10
CA ASP A 74 14.84 5.07 11.51
C ASP A 74 13.97 6.34 11.49
N LYS A 75 12.87 6.31 10.74
CA LYS A 75 11.90 7.41 10.60
C LYS A 75 10.48 6.84 10.55
N PRO A 76 9.96 6.31 11.67
CA PRO A 76 8.62 5.75 11.69
C PRO A 76 7.63 6.85 11.31
N PRO A 77 6.80 6.66 10.27
CA PRO A 77 5.89 7.71 9.86
C PRO A 77 4.80 7.89 10.92
N PHE A 78 4.33 9.13 11.02
CA PHE A 78 3.29 9.52 11.97
C PHE A 78 1.94 8.84 11.65
N ASP A 79 1.67 8.59 10.36
CA ASP A 79 0.51 7.87 9.84
C ASP A 79 0.94 6.87 8.76
N GLY A 80 0.33 5.68 8.74
CA GLY A 80 0.59 4.68 7.71
C GLY A 80 0.11 5.15 6.33
N HIS A 81 0.97 4.99 5.31
CA HIS A 81 0.63 5.30 3.92
C HIS A 81 0.19 4.07 3.16
N LYS A 82 -0.64 4.25 2.12
CA LYS A 82 -1.14 3.15 1.30
C LYS A 82 0.00 2.30 0.73
N THR A 83 0.15 1.11 1.29
CA THR A 83 1.22 0.18 0.92
C THR A 83 0.76 -0.82 -0.13
N LYS A 84 1.56 -0.94 -1.18
CA LYS A 84 1.27 -1.76 -2.35
C LYS A 84 2.54 -2.44 -2.85
N ILE A 85 2.45 -3.74 -3.08
CA ILE A 85 3.49 -4.50 -3.80
C ILE A 85 2.93 -4.84 -5.17
N VAL A 86 3.69 -4.51 -6.21
CA VAL A 86 3.45 -4.98 -7.57
C VAL A 86 4.68 -5.78 -8.00
N ALA A 87 4.53 -7.10 -8.05
CA ALA A 87 5.59 -7.98 -8.55
C ALA A 87 5.17 -8.59 -9.88
N SER A 88 6.05 -8.51 -10.88
CA SER A 88 5.81 -9.01 -12.23
C SER A 88 6.95 -9.90 -12.69
N LEU A 89 6.63 -11.11 -13.16
CA LEU A 89 7.55 -12.04 -13.79
C LEU A 89 7.17 -12.22 -15.26
N LYS A 90 8.11 -11.93 -16.16
CA LYS A 90 7.93 -12.06 -17.61
C LYS A 90 9.06 -12.88 -18.24
N ASN A 91 8.68 -13.76 -19.15
CA ASN A 91 9.58 -14.40 -20.11
C ASN A 91 8.88 -14.50 -21.48
N LYS A 92 9.43 -15.30 -22.40
CA LYS A 92 8.84 -15.50 -23.74
C LYS A 92 7.52 -16.29 -23.73
N LYS A 93 7.29 -17.12 -22.71
CA LYS A 93 6.12 -18.02 -22.60
C LYS A 93 4.96 -17.41 -21.83
N PHE A 94 5.24 -16.66 -20.77
CA PHE A 94 4.23 -16.10 -19.87
C PHE A 94 4.61 -14.73 -19.32
N ASN A 95 3.58 -14.00 -18.90
CA ASN A 95 3.68 -12.73 -18.19
C ASN A 95 2.70 -12.77 -17.01
N GLN A 96 3.24 -12.66 -15.80
CA GLN A 96 2.48 -12.75 -14.57
C GLN A 96 2.70 -11.52 -13.74
N THR A 97 1.62 -10.97 -13.19
CA THR A 97 1.69 -9.87 -12.22
C THR A 97 0.85 -10.22 -11.01
N ILE A 98 1.36 -9.97 -9.82
CA ILE A 98 0.59 -9.97 -8.58
C ILE A 98 0.59 -8.56 -8.02
N VAL A 99 -0.57 -8.13 -7.55
CA VAL A 99 -0.76 -6.85 -6.87
C VAL A 99 -1.26 -7.19 -5.48
N PHE A 100 -0.46 -6.87 -4.48
CA PHE A 100 -0.89 -6.86 -3.09
C PHE A 100 -1.16 -5.41 -2.70
N ASP A 101 -2.38 -5.15 -2.24
CA ASP A 101 -2.85 -3.85 -1.76
C ASP A 101 -3.34 -4.09 -0.33
N ASP A 102 -2.56 -3.64 0.65
CA ASP A 102 -2.89 -3.86 2.06
C ASP A 102 -4.06 -2.95 2.45
N LYS A 103 -5.12 -3.53 3.03
CA LYS A 103 -6.28 -2.75 3.49
C LYS A 103 -6.04 -2.10 4.84
N ASN A 104 -5.11 -2.62 5.63
CA ASN A 104 -4.83 -2.16 6.99
C ASN A 104 -3.55 -1.32 7.05
N TYR A 105 -3.12 -0.74 5.92
CA TYR A 105 -1.86 0.01 5.80
C TYR A 105 -1.67 1.13 6.84
N GLN A 106 -2.76 1.63 7.43
CA GLN A 106 -2.74 2.62 8.49
C GLN A 106 -2.18 2.07 9.81
N MET A 107 -2.30 0.76 10.04
CA MET A 107 -1.83 0.06 11.24
C MET A 107 -0.62 -0.83 10.97
N GLU A 108 -0.39 -1.24 9.72
CA GLU A 108 0.71 -2.13 9.35
C GLU A 108 1.38 -1.69 8.05
N MET A 109 2.60 -1.17 8.14
CA MET A 109 3.40 -0.83 6.97
C MET A 109 4.26 -2.00 6.52
N ILE A 110 4.57 -2.13 5.23
CA ILE A 110 5.38 -3.26 4.75
C ILE A 110 6.87 -3.03 5.06
N LEU A 111 7.48 -4.02 5.70
CA LEU A 111 8.92 -4.20 5.73
C LEU A 111 9.34 -5.14 4.61
N PHE A 112 10.21 -4.67 3.73
CA PHE A 112 10.66 -5.43 2.58
C PHE A 112 12.14 -5.19 2.31
N ARG A 113 12.88 -6.27 2.02
CA ARG A 113 14.34 -6.23 1.83
C ARG A 113 14.70 -7.02 0.58
N GLU A 114 15.36 -6.38 -0.38
CA GLU A 114 15.77 -7.04 -1.63
C GLU A 114 16.63 -8.28 -1.36
N LYS A 115 17.54 -8.19 -0.39
CA LYS A 115 18.46 -9.28 -0.02
C LYS A 115 17.74 -10.54 0.46
N ASP A 116 16.49 -10.39 0.92
CA ASP A 116 15.69 -11.51 1.41
C ASP A 116 15.03 -12.25 0.25
N ILE A 117 15.00 -11.71 -0.98
CA ILE A 117 14.50 -12.44 -2.17
C ILE A 117 15.44 -13.60 -2.47
N TRP A 118 14.89 -14.81 -2.62
CA TRP A 118 15.68 -15.98 -2.97
C TRP A 118 15.09 -16.76 -4.14
N PHE A 119 15.96 -17.55 -4.75
CA PHE A 119 15.64 -18.43 -5.87
C PHE A 119 15.88 -19.88 -5.48
N THR A 120 15.11 -20.79 -6.06
CA THR A 120 15.37 -22.22 -5.95
C THR A 120 15.04 -22.89 -7.27
N GLU A 121 15.90 -23.80 -7.71
CA GLU A 121 15.75 -24.45 -9.01
C GLU A 121 15.07 -25.81 -8.86
N TYR A 122 14.08 -26.06 -9.72
CA TYR A 122 13.32 -27.30 -9.79
C TYR A 122 13.12 -27.69 -11.25
N HIS A 123 13.56 -28.89 -11.61
CA HIS A 123 13.45 -29.42 -12.98
C HIS A 123 13.89 -28.41 -14.07
N GLY A 124 14.99 -27.68 -13.83
CA GLY A 124 15.52 -26.66 -14.74
C GLY A 124 14.71 -25.35 -14.82
N THR A 125 13.81 -25.08 -13.87
CA THR A 125 13.08 -23.80 -13.73
C THR A 125 13.35 -23.20 -12.37
N LYS A 126 13.61 -21.89 -12.33
CA LYS A 126 13.77 -21.20 -11.05
C LYS A 126 12.41 -20.75 -10.52
N ALA A 127 12.07 -21.22 -9.31
CA ALA A 127 11.10 -20.56 -8.46
C ALA A 127 11.73 -19.32 -7.84
N VAL A 128 10.97 -18.24 -7.72
CA VAL A 128 11.37 -17.04 -6.98
C VAL A 128 10.41 -16.79 -5.83
N PHE A 129 11.00 -16.48 -4.68
CA PHE A 129 10.29 -16.20 -3.45
C PHE A 129 10.61 -14.78 -3.01
N ILE A 130 9.57 -14.00 -2.78
CA ILE A 130 9.63 -12.58 -2.46
C ILE A 130 8.96 -12.44 -1.09
N PRO A 131 9.73 -12.57 0.01
CA PRO A 131 9.21 -12.39 1.35
C PRO A 131 9.01 -10.92 1.66
N PHE A 132 8.01 -10.62 2.50
CA PHE A 132 7.82 -9.33 3.13
C PHE A 132 7.12 -9.50 4.47
N SER A 133 7.41 -8.63 5.42
CA SER A 133 6.77 -8.58 6.75
C SER A 133 6.12 -7.22 6.95
N TYR A 134 5.67 -6.96 8.18
CA TYR A 134 4.93 -5.76 8.53
C TYR A 134 5.59 -5.11 9.73
N CYS A 135 5.81 -3.81 9.66
CA CYS A 135 6.09 -2.97 10.81
C CYS A 135 4.78 -2.65 11.51
N GLY A 136 4.75 -2.82 12.83
CA GLY A 136 3.63 -2.33 13.63
C GLY A 136 3.00 -3.29 14.62
N ASN A 137 3.60 -4.43 14.96
CA ASN A 137 3.14 -5.23 16.09
C ASN A 137 4.31 -5.54 17.02
N ALA A 138 4.32 -4.93 18.21
CA ALA A 138 5.11 -5.40 19.35
C ALA A 138 4.45 -6.61 20.03
N ASP A 139 3.62 -7.34 19.27
CA ASP A 139 2.92 -8.51 19.74
C ASP A 139 3.74 -9.76 19.41
N ASN A 140 3.57 -10.76 20.24
CA ASN A 140 4.18 -12.07 20.06
C ASN A 140 3.67 -12.78 18.79
N ASP A 141 2.51 -12.40 18.24
CA ASP A 141 2.00 -12.93 16.98
C ASP A 141 2.43 -12.08 15.78
N VAL A 142 3.23 -12.69 14.90
CA VAL A 142 3.85 -12.03 13.77
C VAL A 142 3.32 -12.57 12.45
N LYS A 143 3.17 -11.70 11.46
CA LYS A 143 2.74 -12.05 10.12
C LYS A 143 3.91 -11.87 9.14
N ALA A 144 4.21 -12.92 8.37
CA ALA A 144 5.09 -12.80 7.21
C ALA A 144 4.35 -13.28 5.96
N SER A 145 4.63 -12.62 4.85
CA SER A 145 3.96 -12.85 3.59
C SER A 145 4.95 -13.19 2.50
N PHE A 146 4.51 -14.02 1.56
CA PHE A 146 5.37 -14.58 0.52
C PHE A 146 4.66 -14.52 -0.81
N ILE A 147 5.20 -13.73 -1.73
CA ILE A 147 4.87 -13.86 -3.15
C ILE A 147 5.79 -14.92 -3.74
N ILE A 148 5.22 -15.87 -4.47
CA ILE A 148 5.96 -16.96 -5.11
C ILE A 148 5.56 -17.03 -6.57
N PHE A 149 6.55 -16.99 -7.46
CA PHE A 149 6.37 -17.34 -8.87
C PHE A 149 7.09 -18.64 -9.16
N TYR A 150 6.38 -19.56 -9.81
CA TYR A 150 6.96 -20.80 -10.32
C TYR A 150 6.16 -21.27 -11.54
N GLU A 151 6.85 -21.49 -12.65
CA GLU A 151 6.24 -21.76 -13.96
C GLU A 151 5.17 -20.70 -14.29
N ASP A 152 4.01 -21.12 -14.82
CA ASP A 152 2.89 -20.23 -15.15
C ASP A 152 1.97 -19.94 -13.96
N LYS A 153 2.41 -20.24 -12.72
CA LYS A 153 1.67 -19.96 -11.48
C LYS A 153 2.30 -18.85 -10.62
N LYS A 154 1.41 -18.12 -9.94
CA LYS A 154 1.74 -17.10 -8.94
C LYS A 154 0.93 -17.37 -7.68
N HIS A 155 1.56 -17.18 -6.52
CA HIS A 155 0.94 -17.40 -5.22
C HIS A 155 1.27 -16.26 -4.28
N LEU A 156 0.32 -15.92 -3.41
CA LEU A 156 0.53 -15.03 -2.27
C LEU A 156 0.05 -15.78 -1.02
N TYR A 157 0.95 -15.94 -0.06
CA TYR A 157 0.65 -16.56 1.23
C TYR A 157 0.90 -15.59 2.36
N HIS A 158 0.01 -15.59 3.35
CA HIS A 158 0.18 -14.93 4.62
C HIS A 158 0.29 -16.01 5.70
N LEU A 159 1.44 -16.07 6.36
CA LEU A 159 1.80 -17.09 7.34
C LEU A 159 2.00 -16.44 8.70
N LYS A 160 1.47 -17.10 9.73
CA LYS A 160 1.59 -16.67 11.11
C LYS A 160 2.80 -17.30 11.80
N PHE A 161 3.48 -16.50 12.59
CA PHE A 161 4.58 -16.89 13.46
C PHE A 161 4.26 -16.42 14.87
N TYR A 162 4.85 -17.09 15.85
CA TYR A 162 4.83 -16.67 17.24
C TYR A 162 6.28 -16.43 17.66
N CYS A 163 6.58 -15.24 18.18
CA CYS A 163 7.84 -14.89 18.80
C CYS A 163 7.63 -14.74 20.30
N ASP A 164 8.48 -15.34 21.12
CA ASP A 164 8.45 -15.13 22.57
C ASP A 164 9.21 -13.85 22.97
N ASP A 165 9.18 -13.54 24.26
CA ASP A 165 9.81 -12.36 24.84
C ASP A 165 11.36 -12.37 24.71
N ALA A 166 11.97 -13.53 24.47
CA ALA A 166 13.40 -13.65 24.16
C ALA A 166 13.71 -13.38 22.67
N GLY A 167 12.66 -13.11 21.88
CA GLY A 167 12.75 -12.91 20.44
C GLY A 167 12.93 -14.20 19.65
N ASP A 168 12.71 -15.37 20.26
CA ASP A 168 12.72 -16.66 19.58
C ASP A 168 11.38 -16.90 18.90
N CYS A 169 11.42 -17.16 17.60
CA CYS A 169 10.24 -17.28 16.75
C CYS A 169 10.05 -18.69 16.22
N LYS A 170 8.79 -19.08 16.08
CA LYS A 170 8.38 -20.35 15.47
C LYS A 170 7.18 -20.14 14.57
N LEU A 171 7.12 -20.94 13.51
CA LEU A 171 5.96 -20.99 12.63
C LEU A 171 4.72 -21.44 13.43
N ASN A 172 3.67 -20.62 13.44
CA ASN A 172 2.44 -20.80 14.21
C ASN A 172 1.22 -20.92 13.27
N GLU A 173 1.32 -21.82 12.29
CA GLU A 173 0.32 -21.98 11.24
C GLU A 173 -0.29 -23.39 11.29
N LYS A 174 -1.48 -23.51 11.91
CA LYS A 174 -2.17 -24.80 12.12
C LYS A 174 -2.44 -25.53 10.80
N ASP A 175 -2.89 -24.80 9.79
CA ASP A 175 -3.30 -25.35 8.49
C ASP A 175 -2.23 -25.17 7.41
N LEU A 176 -0.95 -25.11 7.78
CA LEU A 176 0.16 -24.80 6.87
C LEU A 176 0.14 -25.65 5.59
N HIS A 177 -0.01 -26.98 5.74
CA HIS A 177 0.00 -27.90 4.60
C HIS A 177 -1.21 -27.69 3.68
N LEU A 178 -2.36 -27.29 4.23
CA LEU A 178 -3.57 -26.99 3.46
C LEU A 178 -3.47 -25.63 2.76
N LYS A 179 -2.93 -24.61 3.45
CA LYS A 179 -2.68 -23.29 2.86
C LYS A 179 -1.73 -23.39 1.66
N LEU A 180 -0.67 -24.20 1.78
CA LEU A 180 0.33 -24.38 0.73
C LEU A 180 -0.02 -25.49 -0.28
N LYS A 181 -1.26 -26.01 -0.29
CA LYS A 181 -1.66 -27.16 -1.13
C LYS A 181 -1.50 -26.93 -2.64
N ALA A 182 -1.56 -25.67 -3.08
CA ALA A 182 -1.43 -25.30 -4.48
C ALA A 182 0.03 -25.32 -4.96
N LEU A 183 1.00 -25.34 -4.06
CA LEU A 183 2.41 -25.48 -4.41
C LEU A 183 2.74 -26.94 -4.74
N PRO A 184 3.58 -27.19 -5.76
CA PRO A 184 4.19 -28.50 -5.96
C PRO A 184 4.85 -29.01 -4.69
N LYS A 185 4.81 -30.33 -4.46
CA LYS A 185 5.29 -30.95 -3.22
C LYS A 185 6.71 -30.52 -2.85
N GLU A 186 7.63 -30.56 -3.81
CA GLU A 186 9.03 -30.22 -3.59
C GLU A 186 9.23 -28.74 -3.20
N LEU A 187 8.49 -27.84 -3.85
CA LEU A 187 8.51 -26.40 -3.57
C LEU A 187 7.94 -26.11 -2.17
N LYS A 188 6.83 -26.78 -1.82
CA LYS A 188 6.20 -26.70 -0.50
C LYS A 188 7.16 -27.18 0.59
N ASP A 189 7.77 -28.35 0.41
CA ASP A 189 8.67 -28.95 1.42
C ASP A 189 9.91 -28.07 1.64
N ASN A 190 10.47 -27.49 0.56
CA ASN A 190 11.58 -26.54 0.66
C ASN A 190 11.18 -25.24 1.38
N LEU A 191 10.03 -24.67 1.04
CA LEU A 191 9.51 -23.48 1.72
C LEU A 191 9.35 -23.75 3.22
N ILE A 192 8.69 -24.84 3.60
CA ILE A 192 8.48 -25.22 5.01
C ILE A 192 9.81 -25.38 5.73
N LYS A 193 10.80 -26.05 5.11
CA LYS A 193 12.14 -26.19 5.68
C LYS A 193 12.77 -24.82 5.93
N LYS A 194 12.74 -23.94 4.92
CA LYS A 194 13.36 -22.61 5.00
C LYS A 194 12.66 -21.70 6.02
N LEU A 195 11.33 -21.79 6.15
CA LEU A 195 10.58 -21.10 7.20
C LEU A 195 11.05 -21.53 8.59
N LYS A 196 11.21 -22.85 8.81
CA LYS A 196 11.65 -23.39 10.10
C LYS A 196 13.12 -23.08 10.43
N THR A 197 13.98 -22.86 9.44
CA THR A 197 15.41 -22.61 9.67
C THR A 197 15.76 -21.12 9.71
N ASN A 198 15.10 -20.29 8.90
CA ASN A 198 15.52 -18.91 8.69
C ASN A 198 14.64 -17.89 9.42
N TYR A 199 13.42 -18.27 9.83
CA TYR A 199 12.47 -17.38 10.50
C TYR A 199 12.34 -17.75 11.99
N THR A 200 13.50 -17.85 12.64
CA THR A 200 13.64 -18.30 14.04
C THR A 200 13.86 -17.16 15.02
N LYS A 201 14.05 -15.93 14.55
CA LYS A 201 14.33 -14.76 15.38
C LYS A 201 13.49 -13.56 14.96
N GLY A 202 13.13 -12.74 15.95
CA GLY A 202 12.30 -11.54 15.75
C GLY A 202 12.88 -10.58 14.71
N SER A 203 14.19 -10.38 14.71
CA SER A 203 14.92 -9.52 13.74
C SER A 203 14.74 -9.90 12.27
N GLN A 204 14.16 -11.06 11.98
CA GLN A 204 13.78 -11.44 10.62
C GLN A 204 12.47 -10.79 10.17
N PHE A 205 11.63 -10.38 11.12
CA PHE A 205 10.32 -9.78 10.90
C PHE A 205 10.30 -8.28 11.16
N TRP A 206 11.05 -7.82 12.16
CA TRP A 206 11.21 -6.42 12.54
C TRP A 206 12.60 -5.92 12.12
N GLY A 207 12.71 -4.63 11.79
CA GLY A 207 13.95 -3.98 11.33
C GLY A 207 15.08 -4.04 12.35
#